data_AF-A0A9D7Q2G6-F1
#
_entry.id   AF-A0A9D7Q2G6-F1
#
_cell.length_a   1.000
_cell.length_b   1.000
_cell.length_c   1.000
_cell.angle_alpha   90.00
_cell.angle_beta   90.00
_cell.angle_gamma   90.00
#
_symmetry.space_group_name_H-M   'P 1'
#
loop_
_entity.id
_entity.type
_entity.pdbx_description
1 polymer ?
#
loop_
_entity_poly.entity_id
_entity_poly.type
_entity_poly.pdbx_seq_one_letter_code
_entity_poly.pdbx_strand_id
1 'polypeptide(L)'
;MGNSVPEIVDGETIGYVGTITDITQIKLFEESLLIAKEKAERASAFKDAFINNLSHEIRTPLNGIVGMAGIIQEIFEESASPEETGFLTLGKKY
;
A
#
# COMPACT_ATOMS: atom_id res chain seq x y z
N MET A 1 16.18 -12.05 -30.82
CA MET A 1 16.36 -13.48 -31.17
C MET A 1 16.38 -13.58 -32.69
N GLY A 2 17.34 -14.32 -33.24
CA GLY A 2 17.53 -14.46 -34.68
C GLY A 2 17.32 -15.90 -35.11
N ASN A 3 16.67 -16.11 -36.24
CA ASN A 3 16.52 -17.42 -36.86
C ASN A 3 17.48 -17.52 -38.05
N SER A 4 18.01 -18.71 -38.29
CA SER A 4 18.80 -18.99 -39.49
C SER A 4 18.28 -20.23 -40.20
N VAL A 5 18.35 -20.20 -41.52
CA VAL A 5 18.00 -21.32 -42.39
C VAL A 5 19.19 -21.63 -43.30
N PRO A 6 19.49 -22.92 -43.54
CA PRO A 6 20.50 -23.30 -44.52
C PRO A 6 20.00 -22.97 -45.93
N GLU A 7 20.88 -22.46 -46.76
CA GLU A 7 20.67 -22.31 -48.20
C GLU A 7 21.17 -23.58 -48.89
N ILE A 8 20.27 -24.27 -49.62
CA ILE A 8 20.52 -25.58 -50.22
C ILE A 8 20.31 -25.48 -51.73
N VAL A 9 21.29 -25.95 -52.50
CA VAL A 9 21.21 -26.11 -53.97
C VAL A 9 21.63 -27.54 -54.31
N ASP A 10 20.82 -28.23 -55.12
CA ASP A 10 21.03 -29.63 -55.51
C ASP A 10 21.26 -30.62 -54.35
N GLY A 11 20.65 -30.35 -53.19
CA GLY A 11 20.75 -31.21 -52.00
C GLY A 11 22.02 -31.00 -51.17
N GLU A 12 22.91 -30.10 -51.59
CA GLU A 12 24.08 -29.69 -50.82
C GLU A 12 23.85 -28.33 -50.16
N THR A 13 24.24 -28.21 -48.89
CA THR A 13 24.19 -26.94 -48.16
C THR A 13 25.33 -26.05 -48.64
N ILE A 14 24.96 -24.94 -49.28
CA ILE A 14 25.92 -23.98 -49.86
C ILE A 14 26.14 -22.76 -48.97
N GLY A 15 25.28 -22.52 -47.98
CA GLY A 15 25.39 -21.39 -47.08
C GLY A 15 24.35 -21.37 -45.96
N TYR A 16 24.38 -20.31 -45.16
CA TYR A 16 23.38 -20.03 -44.12
C TYR A 16 22.95 -18.58 -44.21
N VAL A 17 21.64 -18.35 -44.20
CA VAL A 17 21.06 -17.01 -44.09
C VAL A 17 20.47 -16.88 -42.70
N GLY A 18 20.96 -15.88 -41.96
CA GLY A 18 20.49 -15.53 -40.63
C GLY A 18 19.87 -14.14 -40.60
N THR A 19 18.85 -13.97 -39.76
CA THR A 19 18.33 -12.65 -39.40
C THR A 19 18.73 -12.33 -37.98
N ILE A 20 19.12 -11.08 -37.72
CA ILE A 20 19.46 -10.59 -36.38
C ILE A 20 18.54 -9.43 -36.07
N THR A 21 17.81 -9.56 -34.97
CA THR A 21 16.95 -8.50 -34.45
C THR A 21 17.57 -7.93 -33.19
N ASP A 22 17.87 -6.64 -33.22
CA ASP A 22 18.25 -5.90 -32.02
C ASP A 22 17.05 -5.82 -31.06
N ILE A 23 17.26 -6.27 -29.83
CA ILE A 23 16.25 -6.29 -28.75
C ILE A 23 16.68 -5.44 -27.55
N THR A 24 17.72 -4.62 -27.69
CA THR A 24 18.30 -3.82 -26.60
C THR A 24 17.24 -2.97 -25.91
N GLN A 25 16.41 -2.28 -26.68
CA GLN A 25 15.33 -1.45 -26.16
C GLN A 25 14.26 -2.25 -25.41
N ILE A 26 13.96 -3.46 -25.87
CA ILE A 26 12.99 -4.35 -25.21
C ILE A 26 13.54 -4.76 -23.84
N LYS A 27 14.83 -5.12 -23.77
CA LYS A 27 15.47 -5.53 -22.51
C LYS A 27 15.55 -4.39 -21.49
N LEU A 28 15.92 -3.19 -21.95
CA LEU A 28 15.94 -2.00 -21.10
C LEU A 28 14.54 -1.64 -20.59
N PHE A 29 13.52 -1.79 -21.44
CA PHE A 29 12.14 -1.56 -21.05
C PHE A 29 11.67 -2.59 -20.02
N GLU A 30 11.93 -3.89 -20.23
CA GLU A 30 11.63 -4.96 -19.28
C GLU A 30 12.25 -4.70 -17.89
N GLU A 31 13.52 -4.29 -17.86
CA GLU A 31 14.23 -3.95 -16.62
C GLU A 31 13.60 -2.72 -15.94
N SER A 32 13.32 -1.67 -16.71
CA SER A 32 12.68 -0.46 -16.17
C SER A 32 11.29 -0.75 -15.58
N LEU A 33 10.54 -1.65 -16.21
CA LEU A 33 9.22 -2.05 -15.78
C LEU A 33 9.29 -2.87 -14.49
N LEU A 34 10.27 -3.78 -14.38
CA LEU A 34 10.51 -4.55 -13.16
C LEU A 34 10.84 -3.62 -11.98
N ILE A 35 11.76 -2.68 -12.17
CA ILE A 35 12.15 -1.72 -11.13
C ILE A 35 10.96 -0.86 -10.70
N ALA A 36 10.17 -0.37 -11.66
CA ALA A 36 8.98 0.42 -11.37
C ALA A 36 7.93 -0.38 -10.57
N LYS A 37 7.71 -1.64 -10.95
CA LYS A 37 6.81 -2.55 -10.25
C LYS A 37 7.27 -2.80 -8.82
N GLU A 38 8.54 -3.17 -8.61
CA GLU A 38 9.09 -3.42 -7.27
C GLU A 38 9.02 -2.17 -6.37
N LYS A 39 9.22 -0.98 -6.95
CA LYS A 39 9.08 0.28 -6.22
C LYS A 39 7.63 0.51 -5.78
N ALA A 40 6.66 0.25 -6.67
CA ALA A 40 5.25 0.37 -6.36
C ALA A 40 4.81 -0.63 -5.28
N GLU A 41 5.24 -1.89 -5.40
CA GLU A 41 4.93 -2.95 -4.41
C GLU A 41 5.51 -2.61 -3.03
N ARG A 42 6.77 -2.17 -2.97
CA ARG A 42 7.38 -1.72 -1.71
C ARG A 42 6.65 -0.52 -1.10
N ALA A 43 6.27 0.46 -1.91
CA ALA A 43 5.53 1.62 -1.43
C ALA A 43 4.15 1.24 -0.88
N SER A 44 3.43 0.31 -1.55
CA SER A 44 2.14 -0.19 -1.06
C SER A 44 2.30 -0.94 0.25
N ALA A 45 3.25 -1.88 0.32
CA ALA A 45 3.51 -2.66 1.53
C ALA A 45 3.90 -1.75 2.71
N PHE A 46 4.74 -0.74 2.47
CA PHE A 46 5.09 0.24 3.49
C PHE A 46 3.88 1.05 3.95
N LYS A 47 3.05 1.54 3.02
CA LYS A 47 1.83 2.27 3.35
C LYS A 47 0.91 1.44 4.23
N ASP A 48 0.65 0.19 3.86
CA ASP A 48 -0.26 -0.68 4.59
C ASP A 48 0.28 -0.99 5.99
N ALA A 49 1.57 -1.29 6.10
CA ALA A 49 2.23 -1.51 7.38
C ALA A 49 2.19 -0.25 8.27
N PHE A 50 2.48 0.92 7.70
CA PHE A 50 2.45 2.20 8.41
C PHE A 50 1.06 2.51 8.96
N ILE A 51 0.02 2.40 8.13
CA ILE A 51 -1.35 2.69 8.55
C ILE A 51 -1.83 1.70 9.61
N ASN A 52 -1.55 0.40 9.44
CA ASN A 52 -1.95 -0.60 10.43
C ASN A 52 -1.25 -0.37 11.77
N ASN A 53 0.08 -0.20 11.78
CA ASN A 53 0.84 0.02 13.00
C ASN A 53 0.38 1.28 13.73
N LEU A 54 0.27 2.42 13.03
CA LEU A 54 -0.22 3.65 13.63
C LEU A 54 -1.66 3.53 14.14
N SER A 55 -2.55 2.84 13.40
CA SER A 55 -3.93 2.63 13.83
C SER A 55 -4.00 1.86 15.15
N HIS A 56 -3.14 0.85 15.33
CA HIS A 56 -3.05 0.10 16.58
C HIS A 56 -2.46 0.94 17.72
N GLU A 57 -1.39 1.69 17.45
CA GLU A 57 -0.72 2.51 18.46
C GLU A 57 -1.57 3.71 18.91
N ILE A 58 -2.40 4.28 18.04
CA ILE A 58 -3.31 5.39 18.39
C ILE A 58 -4.54 4.88 19.16
N ARG A 59 -5.01 3.66 18.88
CA ARG A 59 -6.21 3.11 19.53
C ARG A 59 -6.03 2.96 21.05
N THR A 60 -4.87 2.49 21.49
CA THR A 60 -4.58 2.27 22.92
C THR A 60 -4.68 3.55 23.76
N PRO A 61 -3.94 4.64 23.46
CA PRO A 61 -4.05 5.88 24.22
C PRO A 61 -5.43 6.53 24.05
N LEU A 62 -6.06 6.46 22.88
CA LEU A 62 -7.41 7.00 22.67
C LEU A 62 -8.45 6.30 23.56
N ASN A 63 -8.41 4.97 23.63
CA ASN A 63 -9.29 4.21 24.51
C ASN A 63 -9.06 4.57 25.99
N GLY A 64 -7.82 4.83 26.39
CA GLY A 64 -7.49 5.33 27.72
C GLY A 64 -8.11 6.70 28.00
N ILE A 65 -7.99 7.65 27.06
CA ILE A 65 -8.56 9.01 27.18
C ILE A 65 -10.09 8.94 27.27
N VAL A 66 -10.75 8.18 26.40
CA VAL A 66 -12.21 8.02 26.41
C VAL A 66 -12.68 7.36 27.72
N GLY A 67 -11.98 6.33 28.19
CA GLY A 67 -12.29 5.69 29.47
C GLY A 67 -12.17 6.65 30.65
N MET A 68 -11.08 7.43 30.71
CA MET A 68 -10.90 8.44 31.76
C MET A 68 -11.96 9.55 31.68
N ALA A 69 -12.30 10.02 30.48
CA ALA A 69 -13.36 11.01 30.30
C ALA A 69 -14.72 10.50 30.78
N GLY A 70 -15.04 9.22 30.54
CA GLY A 70 -16.26 8.58 31.03
C GLY A 70 -16.31 8.52 32.56
N ILE A 71 -15.21 8.12 33.21
CA ILE A 71 -15.11 8.09 34.68
C ILE A 71 -15.28 9.50 35.26
N ILE A 72 -14.63 10.50 34.66
CA ILE A 72 -14.77 11.90 35.09
C ILE A 72 -16.25 12.31 34.99
N GLN A 73 -16.91 12.02 33.87
CA GLN A 73 -18.32 12.35 33.69
C GLN A 73 -19.21 11.69 34.75
N GLU A 74 -18.99 10.42 35.07
CA GLU A 74 -19.74 9.70 36.12
C GLU A 74 -19.56 10.34 37.50
N ILE A 75 -18.32 10.71 37.86
CA ILE A 75 -18.00 11.41 39.11
C ILE A 75 -18.72 12.77 39.17
N PHE A 76 -18.73 13.52 38.06
CA PHE A 76 -19.44 14.79 37.98
C PHE A 76 -20.96 14.61 38.12
N GLU A 77 -21.54 13.59 37.50
CA GLU A 77 -22.98 13.29 37.62
C GLU A 77 -23.38 12.87 39.05
N GLU A 78 -22.50 12.18 39.79
CA GLU A 78 -22.74 11.75 41.18
C GLU A 78 -22.53 12.86 42.21
N SER A 79 -21.68 13.85 41.91
CA SER A 79 -21.33 14.96 42.82
C SER A 79 -22.02 16.30 42.50
N ALA A 80 -22.66 16.41 41.33
CA ALA A 80 -23.34 17.62 40.90
C ALA A 80 -24.72 17.79 41.58
N SER A 81 -25.01 19.01 42.01
CA SER A 81 -26.36 19.38 42.42
C SER A 81 -27.32 19.35 41.20
N PRO A 82 -28.65 19.18 41.40
CA PRO A 82 -29.62 19.14 40.30
C PRO A 82 -29.62 20.38 39.39
N GLU A 83 -29.03 21.51 39.80
CA GLU A 83 -28.89 22.72 38.98
C GLU A 83 -27.69 22.67 38.01
N GLU A 84 -26.65 21.87 38.31
CA GLU A 84 -25.41 21.82 37.52
C GLU A 84 -25.47 20.80 36.37
N THR A 85 -26.36 19.80 36.46
CA THR A 85 -26.57 18.75 35.44
C THR A 85 -27.25 19.24 34.15
N GLY A 86 -27.81 20.46 34.15
CA GLY A 86 -28.45 21.08 32.98
C GLY A 86 -27.51 21.37 31.81
N PHE A 87 -26.21 21.57 32.06
CA PHE A 87 -25.23 21.87 31.00
C PHE A 87 -24.80 20.62 30.21
N LEU A 88 -24.82 19.43 30.82
CA LEU A 88 -24.44 18.17 30.17
C LEU A 88 -25.55 17.60 29.26
N THR A 89 -26.81 17.93 29.53
CA THR A 89 -27.95 17.43 28.74
C THR A 89 -28.11 18.13 27.38
N LEU A 90 -27.58 19.34 27.22
CA LEU A 90 -27.61 20.08 25.95
C LEU A 90 -26.73 19.44 24.86
N GLY A 91 -25.66 18.73 25.22
CA GLY A 91 -24.76 18.04 24.29
C GLY A 91 -25.31 16.73 23.70
N LYS A 92 -26.30 16.10 24.34
CA LYS A 92 -26.88 14.81 23.88
C LYS A 92 -27.89 14.96 22.73
N LYS A 93 -28.15 16.17 22.24
CA LYS A 93 -29.20 16.46 21.23
C LYS A 93 -28.68 16.63 19.80
N TYR A 94 -27.39 16.40 19.54
CA TYR A 94 -26.80 16.42 18.20
C TYR A 94 -25.87 15.23 18.00
#